data_AF-A0A521U2L8-F1
#
_entry.id   AF-A0A521U2L8-F1
#
_cell.length_a   1.000
_cell.length_b   1.000
_cell.length_c   1.000
_cell.angle_alpha   90.00
_cell.angle_beta   90.00
_cell.angle_gamma   90.00
#
_symmetry.space_group_name_H-M   'P 1'
#
loop_
_entity.id
_entity.type
_entity.pdbx_description
1 polymer ?
#
loop_
_entity_poly.entity_id
_entity_poly.type
_entity_poly.pdbx_seq_one_letter_code
_entity_poly.pdbx_strand_id
1 'polypeptide(L)'
;MPTRHNQTLQAVIERVNADRGLHALWRCANVNAVDRLAMSDHGPVHVRIVANIALRILRGLVGSGQTPSIVVNHGMTVHDAEVVTVLAALLHDIGMAIHRDDHERYSLFLAEPKARSLLAGSYVEPYLTVMVSEILHAIIAHRAGGRPLTIEAGVVRVADALDMSKGRSRIPFEAGQVNIHSVSAAAIDSVVIAQGEDKPIRIDILMSNSAGIFQLDELLKEKLRGSGIEQFVEVTARIEGETERSLLHQFRL
;
A
#
# COMPACT_ATOMS: atom_id res chain seq x y z
N MET A 1 9.27 10.65 -3.65
CA MET A 1 8.31 10.06 -4.63
C MET A 1 8.18 11.00 -5.83
N PRO A 2 7.89 10.50 -7.05
CA PRO A 2 7.77 11.37 -8.22
C PRO A 2 6.42 12.11 -8.21
N THR A 3 6.42 13.40 -7.90
CA THR A 3 5.21 14.24 -7.84
C THR A 3 4.76 14.76 -9.21
N ARG A 4 5.59 14.60 -10.25
CA ARG A 4 5.34 15.08 -11.63
C ARG A 4 4.90 16.55 -11.60
N HIS A 5 3.70 16.87 -12.09
CA HIS A 5 3.17 18.22 -12.19
C HIS A 5 2.17 18.57 -11.07
N ASN A 6 2.02 17.69 -10.07
CA ASN A 6 1.11 17.90 -8.94
C ASN A 6 1.80 18.73 -7.84
N GLN A 7 1.66 20.06 -7.92
CA GLN A 7 2.24 21.00 -6.96
C GLN A 7 1.71 20.79 -5.54
N THR A 8 0.43 20.43 -5.40
CA THR A 8 -0.17 20.15 -4.09
C THR A 8 0.48 18.93 -3.44
N LEU A 9 0.63 17.84 -4.19
CA LEU A 9 1.33 16.65 -3.71
C LEU A 9 2.80 16.96 -3.36
N GLN A 10 3.46 17.82 -4.15
CA GLN A 10 4.82 18.26 -3.82
C GLN A 10 4.88 18.97 -2.46
N ALA A 11 4.03 19.96 -2.22
CA ALA A 11 3.98 20.68 -0.94
C ALA A 11 3.66 19.73 0.23
N VAL A 12 2.72 18.79 0.05
CA VAL A 12 2.39 17.78 1.06
C VAL A 12 3.59 16.87 1.37
N ILE A 13 4.30 16.39 0.35
CA ILE A 13 5.49 15.54 0.55
C ILE A 13 6.62 16.31 1.24
N GLU A 14 6.82 17.59 0.92
CA GLU A 14 7.78 18.45 1.62
C GLU A 14 7.45 18.56 3.11
N ARG A 15 6.16 18.75 3.47
CA ARG A 15 5.71 18.76 4.87
C ARG A 15 5.89 17.41 5.55
N VAL A 16 5.55 16.30 4.87
CA VAL A 16 5.77 14.94 5.38
C VAL A 16 7.23 14.73 5.73
N ASN A 17 8.15 15.07 4.82
CA ASN A 17 9.59 14.89 5.02
C ASN A 17 10.14 15.76 6.17
N ALA A 18 9.51 16.91 6.44
CA ALA A 18 9.88 17.80 7.54
C ALA A 18 9.24 17.41 8.88
N ASP A 19 8.23 16.54 8.89
CA ASP A 19 7.46 16.19 10.08
C ASP A 19 8.17 15.14 10.95
N ARG A 20 8.97 15.64 11.88
CA ARG A 20 9.69 14.81 12.86
C ARG A 20 8.77 13.94 13.71
N GLY A 21 7.54 14.40 13.98
CA GLY A 21 6.57 13.65 14.77
C GLY A 21 6.03 12.44 14.03
N LEU A 22 5.74 12.58 12.74
CA LEU A 22 5.33 11.48 11.87
C LEU A 22 6.45 10.45 11.72
N HIS A 23 7.70 10.90 11.53
CA HIS A 23 8.85 10.00 11.49
C HIS A 23 9.04 9.23 12.80
N ALA A 24 8.80 9.88 13.94
CA ALA A 24 8.83 9.21 15.24
C ALA A 24 7.71 8.17 15.37
N LEU A 25 6.49 8.45 14.89
CA LEU A 25 5.39 7.47 14.87
C LEU A 25 5.74 6.24 14.04
N TRP A 26 6.29 6.41 12.83
CA TRP A 26 6.74 5.27 12.02
C TRP A 26 7.83 4.45 12.72
N ARG A 27 8.73 5.11 13.45
CA ARG A 27 9.75 4.40 14.23
C ARG A 27 9.13 3.61 15.38
N CYS A 28 8.17 4.19 16.10
CA CYS A 28 7.45 3.52 17.19
C CYS A 28 6.66 2.30 16.67
N ALA A 29 5.97 2.45 15.53
CA ALA A 29 5.30 1.35 14.84
C ALA A 29 6.29 0.23 14.51
N ASN A 30 7.47 0.57 13.98
CA ASN A 30 8.47 -0.42 13.63
C ASN A 30 9.09 -1.14 14.82
N VAL A 31 9.31 -0.45 15.94
CA VAL A 31 9.78 -1.08 17.19
C VAL A 31 8.75 -2.10 17.68
N ASN A 32 7.45 -1.79 17.58
CA ASN A 32 6.41 -2.76 17.93
C ASN A 32 6.41 -3.97 16.98
N ALA A 33 6.48 -3.73 15.66
CA ALA A 33 6.47 -4.79 14.67
C ALA A 33 7.72 -5.68 14.73
N VAL A 34 8.91 -5.10 14.63
CA VAL A 34 10.18 -5.83 14.50
C VAL A 34 10.72 -6.24 15.87
N ASP A 35 10.95 -5.28 16.77
CA ASP A 35 11.70 -5.58 18.01
C ASP A 35 10.86 -6.35 19.03
N ARG A 36 9.55 -6.07 19.12
CA ARG A 36 8.66 -6.67 20.13
C ARG A 36 7.90 -7.89 19.62
N LEU A 37 7.47 -7.88 18.36
CA LEU A 37 6.65 -8.95 17.76
C LEU A 37 7.42 -9.81 16.75
N ALA A 38 8.65 -9.43 16.39
CA ALA A 38 9.48 -10.13 15.41
C ALA A 38 8.78 -10.35 14.04
N MET A 39 7.98 -9.37 13.65
CA MET A 39 7.30 -9.29 12.36
C MET A 39 8.15 -8.53 11.32
N SER A 40 7.66 -8.49 10.07
CA SER A 40 8.21 -7.63 9.03
C SER A 40 8.07 -6.13 9.39
N ASP A 41 8.93 -5.30 8.79
CA ASP A 41 8.95 -3.84 8.98
C ASP A 41 7.55 -3.24 8.74
N HIS A 42 7.10 -2.36 9.63
CA HIS A 42 5.92 -1.48 9.46
C HIS A 42 6.37 -0.02 9.68
N GLY A 43 7.58 0.28 9.21
CA GLY A 43 8.30 1.52 9.48
C GLY A 43 8.38 2.44 8.26
N PRO A 44 9.34 3.39 8.26
CA PRO A 44 9.49 4.37 7.18
C PRO A 44 9.75 3.77 5.80
N VAL A 45 10.36 2.57 5.73
CA VAL A 45 10.63 1.88 4.46
C VAL A 45 9.33 1.33 3.89
N HIS A 46 8.55 0.61 4.70
CA HIS A 46 7.24 0.09 4.34
C HIS A 46 6.31 1.16 3.75
N VAL A 47 5.99 2.20 4.52
CA VAL A 47 5.03 3.23 4.09
C VAL A 47 5.47 3.96 2.83
N ARG A 48 6.77 4.10 2.61
CA ARG A 48 7.32 4.71 1.38
C ARG A 48 7.11 3.81 0.16
N ILE A 49 7.27 2.49 0.31
CA ILE A 49 7.03 1.53 -0.76
C ILE A 49 5.54 1.51 -1.10
N VAL A 50 4.68 1.35 -0.09
CA VAL A 50 3.22 1.33 -0.26
C VAL A 50 2.74 2.62 -0.94
N ALA A 51 3.20 3.80 -0.49
CA ALA A 51 2.82 5.06 -1.11
C ALA A 51 3.29 5.16 -2.58
N ASN A 52 4.47 4.64 -2.91
CA ASN A 52 4.95 4.63 -4.29
C ASN A 52 4.11 3.70 -5.18
N ILE A 53 3.82 2.50 -4.71
CA ILE A 53 2.99 1.51 -5.40
C ILE A 53 1.59 2.06 -5.62
N ALA A 54 0.96 2.60 -4.56
CA ALA A 54 -0.38 3.17 -4.60
C ALA A 54 -0.47 4.28 -5.66
N LEU A 55 0.50 5.20 -5.68
CA LEU A 55 0.53 6.27 -6.68
C LEU A 55 0.71 5.75 -8.11
N ARG A 56 1.49 4.67 -8.32
CA ARG A 56 1.65 4.04 -9.64
C ARG A 56 0.36 3.39 -10.12
N ILE A 57 -0.33 2.65 -9.24
CA ILE A 57 -1.59 1.99 -9.56
C ILE A 57 -2.65 3.04 -9.90
N LEU A 58 -2.84 4.05 -9.04
CA LEU A 58 -3.82 5.12 -9.29
C LEU A 58 -3.58 5.81 -10.64
N ARG A 59 -2.32 6.17 -10.94
CA ARG A 59 -1.96 6.81 -12.21
C ARG A 59 -2.18 5.89 -13.41
N GLY A 60 -1.95 4.59 -13.26
CA GLY A 60 -2.25 3.61 -14.30
C GLY A 60 -3.76 3.52 -14.58
N LEU A 61 -4.58 3.48 -13.52
CA LEU A 61 -6.04 3.47 -13.64
C LEU A 61 -6.55 4.75 -14.33
N VAL A 62 -6.08 5.92 -13.89
CA VAL A 62 -6.41 7.21 -14.53
C VAL A 62 -5.95 7.24 -15.98
N GLY A 63 -4.75 6.77 -16.28
CA GLY A 63 -4.22 6.69 -17.65
C GLY A 63 -5.02 5.77 -18.57
N SER A 64 -5.78 4.82 -17.99
CA SER A 64 -6.70 3.94 -18.71
C SER A 64 -8.15 4.46 -18.79
N GLY A 65 -8.40 5.70 -18.35
CA GLY A 65 -9.71 6.34 -18.40
C GLY A 65 -10.59 6.13 -17.16
N GLN A 66 -10.08 5.49 -16.10
CA GLN A 66 -10.83 5.40 -14.84
C GLN A 66 -10.85 6.74 -14.11
N THR A 67 -12.02 7.13 -13.60
CA THR A 67 -12.19 8.40 -12.89
C THR A 67 -12.15 8.15 -11.38
N PRO A 68 -11.23 8.76 -10.61
CA PRO A 68 -11.14 8.58 -9.16
C PRO A 68 -12.43 8.99 -8.44
N SER A 69 -12.71 8.37 -7.28
CA SER A 69 -13.97 8.59 -6.57
C SER A 69 -14.10 10.01 -6.05
N ILE A 70 -13.00 10.64 -5.60
CA ILE A 70 -13.06 12.04 -5.14
C ILE A 70 -13.48 13.02 -6.24
N VAL A 71 -13.15 12.70 -7.50
CA VAL A 71 -13.57 13.47 -8.68
C VAL A 71 -15.06 13.28 -8.91
N VAL A 72 -15.54 12.03 -8.90
CA VAL A 72 -16.95 11.70 -9.15
C VAL A 72 -17.87 12.24 -8.05
N ASN A 73 -17.48 12.08 -6.79
CA ASN A 73 -18.36 12.33 -5.64
C ASN A 73 -18.30 13.76 -5.13
N HIS A 74 -17.14 14.42 -5.26
CA HIS A 74 -16.91 15.74 -4.67
C HIS A 74 -16.50 16.80 -5.71
N GLY A 75 -16.44 16.45 -6.99
CA GLY A 75 -16.07 17.39 -8.07
C GLY A 75 -14.61 17.88 -7.98
N MET A 76 -13.76 17.16 -7.24
CA MET A 76 -12.35 17.48 -7.08
C MET A 76 -11.54 16.99 -8.28
N THR A 77 -10.22 17.12 -8.23
CA THR A 77 -9.33 16.80 -9.35
C THR A 77 -8.62 15.46 -9.15
N VAL A 78 -8.06 14.94 -10.24
CA VAL A 78 -7.16 13.79 -10.21
C VAL A 78 -5.94 14.05 -9.30
N HIS A 79 -5.46 15.29 -9.23
CA HIS A 79 -4.35 15.66 -8.34
C HIS A 79 -4.74 15.50 -6.86
N ASP A 80 -6.00 15.73 -6.51
CA ASP A 80 -6.51 15.55 -5.15
C ASP A 80 -6.59 14.05 -4.81
N ALA A 81 -7.00 13.20 -5.77
CA ALA A 81 -6.98 11.74 -5.62
C ALA A 81 -5.57 11.19 -5.35
N GLU A 82 -4.54 11.76 -6.01
CA GLU A 82 -3.14 11.42 -5.70
C GLU A 82 -2.77 11.78 -4.26
N VAL A 83 -3.20 12.95 -3.76
CA VAL A 83 -2.93 13.37 -2.38
C VAL A 83 -3.63 12.47 -1.37
N VAL A 84 -4.90 12.13 -1.58
CA VAL A 84 -5.63 11.17 -0.72
C VAL A 84 -4.89 9.84 -0.66
N THR A 85 -4.58 9.28 -1.83
CA THR A 85 -3.98 7.95 -1.95
C THR A 85 -2.61 7.90 -1.28
N VAL A 86 -1.78 8.93 -1.48
CA VAL A 86 -0.44 9.00 -0.90
C VAL A 86 -0.47 9.23 0.61
N LEU A 87 -1.30 10.15 1.11
CA LEU A 87 -1.40 10.39 2.55
C LEU A 87 -2.02 9.20 3.28
N ALA A 88 -3.05 8.55 2.72
CA ALA A 88 -3.60 7.33 3.28
C ALA A 88 -2.52 6.24 3.40
N ALA A 89 -1.76 5.98 2.32
CA ALA A 89 -0.65 5.02 2.36
C ALA A 89 0.44 5.38 3.38
N LEU A 90 0.77 6.66 3.56
CA LEU A 90 1.78 7.10 4.52
C LEU A 90 1.30 7.01 5.99
N LEU A 91 -0.01 7.01 6.21
CA LEU A 91 -0.62 7.06 7.54
C LEU A 91 -1.32 5.76 7.94
N HIS A 92 -1.49 4.80 7.03
CA HIS A 92 -2.38 3.65 7.25
C HIS A 92 -2.04 2.78 8.47
N ASP A 93 -0.74 2.66 8.77
CA ASP A 93 -0.22 1.77 9.80
C ASP A 93 0.32 2.48 11.05
N ILE A 94 0.17 3.80 11.17
CA ILE A 94 0.72 4.53 12.34
C ILE A 94 0.11 4.09 13.68
N GLY A 95 -1.08 3.48 13.66
CA GLY A 95 -1.70 2.84 14.81
C GLY A 95 -0.91 1.67 15.37
N MET A 96 0.03 1.09 14.59
CA MET A 96 0.99 0.11 15.11
C MET A 96 1.86 0.67 16.23
N ALA A 97 2.03 1.99 16.33
CA ALA A 97 2.71 2.62 17.46
C ALA A 97 1.94 2.44 18.79
N ILE A 98 0.64 2.16 18.73
CA ILE A 98 -0.24 1.92 19.88
C ILE A 98 -0.37 0.42 20.14
N HIS A 99 -0.85 -0.35 19.16
CA HIS A 99 -1.09 -1.79 19.32
C HIS A 99 -1.14 -2.50 17.96
N ARG A 100 -0.91 -3.83 17.95
CA ARG A 100 -1.01 -4.67 16.75
C ARG A 100 -2.43 -4.96 16.33
N ASP A 101 -3.21 -5.45 17.28
CA ASP A 101 -4.63 -5.72 17.07
C ASP A 101 -5.36 -4.41 16.84
N ASP A 102 -6.22 -4.38 15.83
CA ASP A 102 -6.98 -3.19 15.42
C ASP A 102 -6.13 -1.95 15.09
N HIS A 103 -4.85 -2.13 14.72
CA HIS A 103 -3.95 -1.02 14.37
C HIS A 103 -4.55 -0.08 13.31
N GLU A 104 -5.35 -0.59 12.37
CA GLU A 104 -6.01 0.21 11.35
C GLU A 104 -7.05 1.17 11.93
N ARG A 105 -7.76 0.75 13.00
CA ARG A 105 -8.67 1.62 13.76
C ARG A 105 -7.88 2.62 14.58
N TYR A 106 -6.81 2.20 15.23
CA TYR A 106 -5.96 3.09 16.02
C TYR A 106 -5.27 4.15 15.16
N SER A 107 -4.94 3.81 13.91
CA SER A 107 -4.40 4.76 12.93
C SER A 107 -5.34 5.94 12.73
N LEU A 108 -6.67 5.78 12.81
CA LEU A 108 -7.61 6.88 12.61
C LEU A 108 -7.45 8.01 13.64
N PHE A 109 -7.19 7.67 14.91
CA PHE A 109 -6.99 8.66 15.98
C PHE A 109 -5.72 9.49 15.78
N LEU A 110 -4.68 8.87 15.23
CA LEU A 110 -3.40 9.53 14.95
C LEU A 110 -3.41 10.24 13.59
N ALA A 111 -4.13 9.68 12.61
CA ALA A 111 -4.13 10.13 11.23
C ALA A 111 -5.01 11.35 11.02
N GLU A 112 -6.15 11.49 11.71
CA GLU A 112 -7.03 12.65 11.55
C GLU A 112 -6.31 13.98 11.83
N PRO A 113 -5.69 14.19 13.03
CA PRO A 113 -5.01 15.45 13.32
C PRO A 113 -3.74 15.61 12.46
N LYS A 114 -3.09 14.50 12.09
CA LYS A 114 -1.91 14.52 11.24
C LYS A 114 -2.25 14.93 9.80
N ALA A 115 -3.31 14.38 9.22
CA ALA A 115 -3.78 14.72 7.88
C ALA A 115 -4.18 16.19 7.80
N ARG A 116 -4.93 16.71 8.78
CA ARG A 116 -5.26 18.15 8.85
C ARG A 116 -4.01 19.02 8.88
N SER A 117 -3.02 18.66 9.69
CA SER A 117 -1.75 19.40 9.78
C SER A 117 -0.95 19.37 8.47
N LEU A 118 -0.83 18.20 7.83
CA LEU A 118 -0.08 18.04 6.57
C LEU A 118 -0.76 18.74 5.38
N LEU A 119 -2.09 18.85 5.41
CA LEU A 119 -2.90 19.51 4.39
C LEU A 119 -3.08 21.02 4.64
N ALA A 120 -2.62 21.53 5.78
CA ALA A 120 -2.78 22.93 6.15
C ALA A 120 -2.17 23.87 5.11
N GLY A 121 -2.94 24.87 4.67
CA GLY A 121 -2.55 25.83 3.63
C GLY A 121 -2.61 25.29 2.20
N SER A 122 -2.83 23.99 1.99
CA SER A 122 -3.12 23.41 0.68
C SER A 122 -4.62 23.32 0.40
N TYR A 123 -5.43 23.14 1.46
CA TYR A 123 -6.89 23.09 1.37
C TYR A 123 -7.52 23.94 2.48
N VAL A 124 -8.72 24.43 2.22
CA VAL A 124 -9.59 25.12 3.17
C VAL A 124 -10.93 24.40 3.25
N GLU A 125 -11.72 24.67 4.29
CA GLU A 125 -13.06 24.10 4.38
C GLU A 125 -13.95 24.60 3.24
N PRO A 126 -14.83 23.75 2.66
CA PRO A 126 -15.16 22.38 3.08
C PRO A 126 -14.22 21.29 2.51
N TYR A 127 -13.34 21.62 1.56
CA TYR A 127 -12.50 20.64 0.87
C TYR A 127 -11.47 19.97 1.78
N LEU A 128 -10.97 20.67 2.81
CA LEU A 128 -10.10 20.07 3.82
C LEU A 128 -10.79 18.89 4.52
N THR A 129 -12.06 19.05 4.92
CA THR A 129 -12.84 17.96 5.52
C THR A 129 -13.07 16.80 4.55
N VAL A 130 -13.35 17.08 3.27
CA VAL A 130 -13.47 16.04 2.23
C VAL A 130 -12.17 15.23 2.14
N MET A 131 -11.03 15.91 1.96
CA MET A 131 -9.72 15.25 1.85
C MET A 131 -9.42 14.37 3.06
N VAL A 132 -9.64 14.87 4.27
CA VAL A 132 -9.40 14.11 5.51
C VAL A 132 -10.34 12.91 5.60
N SER A 133 -11.62 13.07 5.26
CA SER A 133 -12.60 11.98 5.25
C SER A 133 -12.19 10.86 4.29
N GLU A 134 -11.81 11.20 3.07
CA GLU A 134 -11.36 10.22 2.05
C GLU A 134 -10.07 9.51 2.47
N ILE A 135 -9.12 10.22 3.10
CA ILE A 135 -7.90 9.64 3.65
C ILE A 135 -8.22 8.63 4.76
N LEU A 136 -9.05 9.01 5.73
CA LEU A 136 -9.43 8.13 6.85
C LEU A 136 -10.21 6.90 6.37
N HIS A 137 -11.08 7.08 5.38
CA HIS A 137 -11.78 5.96 4.73
C HIS A 137 -10.81 4.98 4.08
N ALA A 138 -9.85 5.47 3.29
CA ALA A 138 -8.82 4.63 2.68
C ALA A 138 -7.97 3.90 3.74
N ILE A 139 -7.65 4.55 4.86
CA ILE A 139 -6.98 3.91 6.00
C ILE A 139 -7.85 2.79 6.56
N ILE A 140 -9.09 3.01 6.98
CA ILE A 140 -9.84 1.91 7.62
C ILE A 140 -10.23 0.79 6.62
N ALA A 141 -10.26 1.08 5.32
CA ALA A 141 -10.61 0.11 4.29
C ALA A 141 -9.47 -0.87 3.94
N HIS A 142 -8.20 -0.56 4.25
CA HIS A 142 -7.08 -1.44 3.91
C HIS A 142 -7.00 -2.70 4.78
N ARG A 143 -7.61 -2.71 5.98
CA ARG A 143 -7.61 -3.83 6.94
C ARG A 143 -8.02 -5.18 6.34
N ALA A 144 -7.63 -6.28 6.99
CA ALA A 144 -8.15 -7.60 6.64
C ALA A 144 -9.70 -7.62 6.64
N GLY A 145 -10.31 -8.22 5.61
CA GLY A 145 -11.77 -8.18 5.42
C GLY A 145 -12.41 -6.81 5.16
N GLY A 146 -11.63 -5.73 5.03
CA GLY A 146 -12.11 -4.40 4.64
C GLY A 146 -12.79 -4.38 3.27
N ARG A 147 -13.74 -3.46 3.09
CA ARG A 147 -14.51 -3.27 1.85
C ARG A 147 -14.36 -1.81 1.39
N PRO A 148 -13.33 -1.49 0.59
CA PRO A 148 -13.16 -0.16 0.03
C PRO A 148 -14.41 0.29 -0.73
N LEU A 149 -14.81 1.54 -0.51
CA LEU A 149 -15.92 2.18 -1.24
C LEU A 149 -15.44 3.16 -2.32
N THR A 150 -14.12 3.36 -2.41
CA THR A 150 -13.50 4.29 -3.35
C THR A 150 -12.32 3.65 -4.06
N ILE A 151 -12.00 4.15 -5.25
CA ILE A 151 -10.84 3.70 -6.02
C ILE A 151 -9.57 3.93 -5.22
N GLU A 152 -9.44 5.08 -4.58
CA GLU A 152 -8.31 5.48 -3.73
C GLU A 152 -8.10 4.48 -2.59
N ALA A 153 -9.18 4.08 -1.90
CA ALA A 153 -9.13 3.08 -0.84
C ALA A 153 -8.75 1.68 -1.36
N GLY A 154 -9.30 1.28 -2.51
CA GLY A 154 -8.97 0.02 -3.17
C GLY A 154 -7.50 -0.05 -3.58
N VAL A 155 -6.98 1.05 -4.12
CA VAL A 155 -5.57 1.23 -4.49
C VAL A 155 -4.66 1.08 -3.26
N VAL A 156 -4.96 1.75 -2.15
CA VAL A 156 -4.14 1.65 -0.91
C VAL A 156 -4.14 0.21 -0.38
N ARG A 157 -5.31 -0.45 -0.36
CA ARG A 157 -5.46 -1.84 0.07
C ARG A 157 -4.60 -2.81 -0.75
N VAL A 158 -4.62 -2.68 -2.07
CA VAL A 158 -3.81 -3.53 -2.97
C VAL A 158 -2.34 -3.16 -2.88
N ALA A 159 -2.01 -1.89 -2.74
CA ALA A 159 -0.62 -1.42 -2.63
C ALA A 159 0.08 -1.94 -1.38
N ASP A 160 -0.62 -1.99 -0.25
CA ASP A 160 -0.14 -2.59 1.01
C ASP A 160 0.26 -4.06 0.79
N ALA A 161 -0.62 -4.84 0.16
CA ALA A 161 -0.38 -6.25 -0.13
C ALA A 161 0.84 -6.50 -1.03
N LEU A 162 1.18 -5.56 -1.93
CA LEU A 162 2.28 -5.71 -2.89
C LEU A 162 3.67 -5.45 -2.31
N ASP A 163 3.75 -4.98 -1.06
CA ASP A 163 5.02 -4.83 -0.34
C ASP A 163 5.53 -6.16 0.24
N MET A 164 5.63 -7.19 -0.62
CA MET A 164 5.92 -8.58 -0.25
C MET A 164 7.28 -9.10 -0.78
N SER A 165 8.14 -8.23 -1.29
CA SER A 165 9.42 -8.63 -1.89
C SER A 165 10.48 -9.08 -0.86
N LYS A 166 11.39 -9.98 -1.28
CA LYS A 166 12.45 -10.60 -0.46
C LYS A 166 13.34 -9.65 0.35
N GLY A 167 13.44 -8.37 -0.06
CA GLY A 167 14.18 -7.37 0.71
C GLY A 167 13.64 -7.18 2.15
N ARG A 168 12.41 -7.63 2.41
CA ARG A 168 11.69 -7.44 3.68
C ARG A 168 11.69 -8.63 4.62
N SER A 169 11.93 -9.84 4.12
CA SER A 169 12.00 -11.07 4.95
C SER A 169 13.39 -11.30 5.55
N ARG A 170 14.39 -10.51 5.17
CA ARG A 170 15.79 -10.68 5.61
C ARG A 170 15.95 -10.56 7.14
N ILE A 171 15.29 -9.60 7.79
CA ILE A 171 15.46 -9.36 9.23
C ILE A 171 14.84 -10.50 10.08
N PRO A 172 13.57 -10.92 9.88
CA PRO A 172 13.02 -12.06 10.62
C PRO A 172 13.76 -13.38 10.35
N PHE A 173 14.23 -13.59 9.12
CA PHE A 173 14.97 -14.79 8.74
C PHE A 173 16.35 -14.86 9.42
N GLU A 174 17.11 -13.76 9.43
CA GLU A 174 18.39 -13.66 10.12
C GLU A 174 18.25 -13.75 11.66
N ALA A 175 17.09 -13.35 12.20
CA ALA A 175 16.74 -13.51 13.62
C ALA A 175 16.31 -14.93 14.01
N GLY A 176 16.36 -15.90 13.10
CA GLY A 176 16.03 -17.31 13.36
C GLY A 176 14.53 -17.63 13.38
N GLN A 177 13.67 -16.67 13.01
CA GLN A 177 12.22 -16.88 12.92
C GLN A 177 11.82 -17.36 11.52
N VAL A 178 12.09 -18.64 11.27
CA VAL A 178 11.66 -19.33 10.06
C VAL A 178 10.20 -19.76 10.24
N ASN A 179 9.28 -19.04 9.59
CA ASN A 179 7.87 -19.41 9.49
C ASN A 179 7.45 -19.39 8.00
N ILE A 180 6.26 -19.92 7.70
CA ILE A 180 5.80 -20.02 6.31
C ILE A 180 5.71 -18.66 5.61
N HIS A 181 5.43 -17.59 6.35
CA HIS A 181 5.37 -16.23 5.82
C HIS A 181 6.76 -15.68 5.48
N SER A 182 7.76 -15.87 6.35
CA SER A 182 9.12 -15.40 6.07
C SER A 182 9.78 -16.16 4.91
N VAL A 183 9.53 -17.48 4.81
CA VAL A 183 10.00 -18.32 3.69
C VAL A 183 9.34 -17.92 2.37
N SER A 184 8.02 -17.78 2.34
CA SER A 184 7.28 -17.42 1.13
C SER A 184 7.59 -16.00 0.65
N ALA A 185 7.76 -15.03 1.55
CA ALA A 185 8.20 -13.68 1.19
C ALA A 185 9.64 -13.66 0.65
N ALA A 186 10.54 -14.50 1.19
CA ALA A 186 11.90 -14.65 0.65
C ALA A 186 11.94 -15.24 -0.76
N ALA A 187 10.88 -15.95 -1.17
CA ALA A 187 10.75 -16.48 -2.52
C ALA A 187 10.33 -15.43 -3.57
N ILE A 188 9.84 -14.24 -3.16
CA ILE A 188 9.45 -13.16 -4.09
C ILE A 188 10.67 -12.31 -4.47
N ASP A 189 11.16 -12.45 -5.69
CA ASP A 189 12.32 -11.69 -6.17
C ASP A 189 11.98 -10.25 -6.51
N SER A 190 10.88 -10.02 -7.22
CA SER A 190 10.44 -8.68 -7.59
C SER A 190 8.94 -8.62 -7.90
N VAL A 191 8.38 -7.43 -7.70
CA VAL A 191 7.01 -7.08 -8.09
C VAL A 191 7.08 -5.90 -9.05
N VAL A 192 6.56 -6.07 -10.26
CA VAL A 192 6.57 -5.07 -11.32
C VAL A 192 5.14 -4.68 -11.67
N ILE A 193 4.86 -3.38 -11.64
CA ILE A 193 3.56 -2.82 -12.00
C ILE A 193 3.70 -2.18 -13.38
N ALA A 194 2.96 -2.71 -14.34
CA ALA A 194 2.95 -2.29 -15.74
C ALA A 194 1.51 -2.05 -16.22
N GLN A 195 1.37 -1.52 -17.44
CA GLN A 195 0.10 -1.58 -18.15
C GLN A 195 -0.15 -3.03 -18.58
N GLY A 196 -1.37 -3.50 -18.36
CA GLY A 196 -1.78 -4.83 -18.78
C GLY A 196 -2.30 -4.89 -20.20
N GLU A 197 -2.50 -6.12 -20.67
CA GLU A 197 -3.03 -6.42 -22.00
C GLU A 197 -4.55 -6.62 -21.96
N ASP A 198 -5.04 -7.37 -20.99
CA ASP A 198 -6.48 -7.63 -20.83
C ASP A 198 -7.12 -6.64 -19.85
N LYS A 199 -6.38 -6.26 -18.79
CA LYS A 199 -6.81 -5.28 -17.78
C LYS A 199 -5.87 -4.07 -17.70
N PRO A 200 -6.35 -2.89 -17.27
CA PRO A 200 -5.54 -1.67 -17.15
C PRO A 200 -4.20 -1.81 -16.43
N ILE A 201 -4.16 -2.59 -15.35
CA ILE A 201 -2.99 -2.77 -14.49
C ILE A 201 -2.56 -4.23 -14.55
N ARG A 202 -1.30 -4.47 -14.90
CA ARG A 202 -0.65 -5.77 -14.73
C ARG A 202 0.34 -5.74 -13.58
N ILE A 203 0.25 -6.76 -12.74
CA ILE A 203 1.18 -7.02 -11.64
C ILE A 203 1.95 -8.30 -11.99
N ASP A 204 3.19 -8.12 -12.44
CA ASP A 204 4.12 -9.21 -12.71
C ASP A 204 4.92 -9.52 -11.44
N ILE A 205 4.78 -10.74 -10.92
CA ILE A 205 5.49 -11.22 -9.73
C ILE A 205 6.51 -12.28 -10.15
N LEU A 206 7.78 -11.98 -9.90
CA LEU A 206 8.89 -12.90 -10.13
C LEU A 206 9.25 -13.62 -8.84
N MET A 207 9.36 -14.94 -8.91
CA MET A 207 9.65 -15.79 -7.76
C MET A 207 10.83 -16.73 -8.03
N SER A 208 11.61 -17.03 -7.00
CA SER A 208 12.74 -17.96 -7.10
C SER A 208 12.33 -19.42 -6.94
N ASN A 209 11.19 -19.68 -6.29
CA ASN A 209 10.62 -21.03 -6.11
C ASN A 209 9.12 -20.98 -5.80
N SER A 210 8.49 -22.15 -5.73
CA SER A 210 7.05 -22.31 -5.50
C SER A 210 6.52 -21.82 -4.15
N ALA A 211 7.37 -21.62 -3.14
CA ALA A 211 6.92 -21.13 -1.82
C ALA A 211 6.30 -19.72 -1.91
N GLY A 212 6.67 -18.93 -2.91
CA GLY A 212 6.13 -17.59 -3.13
C GLY A 212 4.62 -17.59 -3.41
N ILE A 213 4.07 -18.69 -3.96
CA ILE A 213 2.63 -18.83 -4.25
C ILE A 213 1.78 -18.59 -3.00
N PHE A 214 2.28 -18.96 -1.82
CA PHE A 214 1.58 -18.73 -0.56
C PHE A 214 1.34 -17.24 -0.28
N GLN A 215 2.27 -16.33 -0.63
CA GLN A 215 2.04 -14.89 -0.52
C GLN A 215 0.97 -14.40 -1.48
N LEU A 216 0.90 -14.97 -2.68
CA LEU A 216 -0.10 -14.60 -3.66
C LEU A 216 -1.50 -15.03 -3.21
N ASP A 217 -1.65 -16.27 -2.74
CA ASP A 217 -2.95 -16.81 -2.35
C ASP A 217 -3.46 -16.25 -1.01
N GLU A 218 -2.59 -16.12 0.00
CA GLU A 218 -3.02 -15.64 1.33
C GLU A 218 -3.11 -14.12 1.40
N LEU A 219 -2.12 -13.39 0.88
CA LEU A 219 -2.05 -11.94 1.08
C LEU A 219 -2.67 -11.18 -0.10
N LEU A 220 -2.16 -11.38 -1.32
CA LEU A 220 -2.57 -10.57 -2.46
C LEU A 220 -4.02 -10.85 -2.89
N LYS A 221 -4.41 -12.12 -2.99
CA LYS A 221 -5.74 -12.51 -3.45
C LYS A 221 -6.84 -12.03 -2.50
N GLU A 222 -6.62 -12.10 -1.19
CA GLU A 222 -7.57 -11.59 -0.19
C GLU A 222 -7.69 -10.06 -0.26
N LYS A 223 -6.56 -9.36 -0.44
CA LYS A 223 -6.55 -7.89 -0.52
C LYS A 223 -7.11 -7.37 -1.84
N LEU A 224 -6.91 -8.10 -2.94
CA LEU A 224 -7.42 -7.75 -4.25
C LEU A 224 -8.92 -8.01 -4.37
N ARG A 225 -9.40 -9.19 -3.92
CA ARG A 225 -10.82 -9.53 -3.99
C ARG A 225 -11.66 -8.58 -3.12
N GLY A 226 -12.68 -7.95 -3.70
CA GLY A 226 -13.52 -6.99 -3.00
C GLY A 226 -12.83 -5.65 -2.74
N SER A 227 -11.71 -5.36 -3.42
CA SER A 227 -11.02 -4.07 -3.33
C SER A 227 -11.74 -2.94 -4.06
N GLY A 228 -12.69 -3.28 -4.95
CA GLY A 228 -13.32 -2.35 -5.87
C GLY A 228 -12.47 -2.04 -7.10
N ILE A 229 -11.24 -2.57 -7.19
CA ILE A 229 -10.36 -2.42 -8.36
C ILE A 229 -9.93 -3.76 -8.97
N GLU A 230 -10.40 -4.90 -8.45
CA GLU A 230 -10.03 -6.24 -8.95
C GLU A 230 -10.33 -6.46 -10.44
N GLN A 231 -11.39 -5.84 -10.95
CA GLN A 231 -11.74 -5.90 -12.36
C GLN A 231 -10.73 -5.17 -13.26
N PHE A 232 -9.89 -4.30 -12.70
CA PHE A 232 -8.88 -3.53 -13.43
C PHE A 232 -7.46 -4.05 -13.28
N VAL A 233 -7.25 -5.11 -12.49
CA VAL A 233 -5.94 -5.66 -12.17
C VAL A 233 -5.84 -7.11 -12.64
N GLU A 234 -4.84 -7.41 -13.47
CA GLU A 234 -4.41 -8.76 -13.79
C GLU A 234 -3.11 -9.08 -13.03
N VAL A 235 -3.00 -10.27 -12.47
CA VAL A 235 -1.78 -10.71 -11.76
C VAL A 235 -1.18 -11.90 -12.47
N THR A 236 0.12 -11.81 -12.75
CA THR A 236 0.91 -12.83 -13.44
C THR A 236 2.08 -13.22 -12.56
N ALA A 237 2.20 -14.49 -12.21
CA ALA A 237 3.32 -15.01 -11.43
C ALA A 237 4.19 -15.96 -12.26
N ARG A 238 5.52 -15.81 -12.16
CA ARG A 238 6.52 -16.66 -12.85
C ARG A 238 7.58 -17.12 -11.86
N ILE A 239 8.03 -18.37 -12.03
CA ILE A 239 9.13 -18.94 -11.24
C ILE A 239 10.38 -19.03 -12.12
N GLU A 240 11.44 -18.33 -11.72
CA GLU A 240 12.78 -18.39 -12.33
C GLU A 240 13.74 -19.08 -11.36
N GLY A 241 13.81 -20.41 -11.40
CA GLY A 241 14.72 -21.21 -10.58
C GLY A 241 15.12 -22.51 -11.29
N GLU A 242 16.42 -22.82 -11.31
CA GLU A 242 17.00 -23.95 -12.08
C GLU A 242 16.75 -25.35 -11.45
N THR A 243 16.27 -25.43 -10.20
CA THR A 243 16.36 -26.67 -9.39
C THR A 243 15.04 -27.31 -8.96
N GLU A 244 13.88 -26.67 -9.16
CA GLU A 244 12.59 -27.33 -8.93
C GLU A 244 12.05 -27.95 -10.22
N ARG A 245 11.61 -29.21 -10.16
CA ARG A 245 10.68 -29.75 -11.17
C ARG A 245 9.39 -28.94 -11.06
N SER A 246 9.30 -27.87 -11.84
CA SER A 246 8.14 -26.99 -11.90
C SER A 246 6.89 -27.81 -12.21
N LEU A 247 5.96 -27.85 -11.24
CA LEU A 247 4.64 -28.41 -11.47
C LEU A 247 3.73 -27.39 -12.19
N LEU A 248 4.07 -26.10 -12.14
CA LEU A 248 3.34 -24.98 -12.74
C LEU A 248 4.32 -23.85 -13.15
N HIS A 249 4.38 -23.53 -14.44
CA HIS A 249 5.26 -22.48 -14.96
C HIS A 249 4.65 -21.07 -14.92
N GLN A 250 3.31 -20.97 -14.86
CA GLN A 250 2.60 -19.70 -14.91
C GLN A 250 1.32 -19.77 -14.07
N PHE A 251 1.11 -18.73 -13.26
CA PHE A 251 -0.11 -18.55 -12.47
C PHE A 251 -0.77 -17.23 -12.86
N ARG A 252 -2.11 -17.24 -13.02
CA ARG A 252 -2.92 -16.06 -13.34
C ARG A 252 -4.10 -15.98 -12.37
N LEU A 253 -4.34 -14.78 -11.83
CA LEU A 253 -5.50 -14.44 -10.98
C LEU A 253 -6.43 -13.44 -11.68
#